data_AF-A0A023G296-F1
#
_entry.id   AF-A0A023G296-F1
#
_cell.length_a   1.000
_cell.length_b   1.000
_cell.length_c   1.000
_cell.angle_alpha   90.00
_cell.angle_beta   90.00
_cell.angle_gamma   90.00
#
_symmetry.space_group_name_H-M   'P 1'
#
loop_
_entity.id
_entity.type
_entity.pdbx_description
1 polymer ?
#
loop_
_entity_poly.entity_id
_entity_poly.type
_entity_poly.pdbx_seq_one_letter_code
_entity_poly.pdbx_strand_id
1 'polypeptide(L)'
;MVVGILMSLFASMSSAVRAFRERTFIIVKPDGVQRGLIGKVVSRFEKNGFKLVAMKFLQATEETLKKHYEELSQRPFFPALIKYMQMGQLLSWFGKAKTLLKERGTSLVPQTL
;
A
#
# COMPACT_ATOMS: atom_id res chain seq x y z
N MET A 1 29.35 6.26 30.43
CA MET A 1 28.86 7.36 29.56
C MET A 1 29.24 7.19 28.09
N VAL A 2 30.49 6.86 27.74
CA VAL A 2 30.96 6.79 26.33
C VAL A 2 30.26 5.70 25.49
N VAL A 3 30.01 4.51 26.05
CA VAL A 3 29.36 3.40 25.32
C VAL A 3 27.88 3.67 25.02
N GLY A 4 27.19 4.40 25.91
CA GLY A 4 25.77 4.77 25.73
C GLY A 4 25.55 5.79 24.62
N ILE A 5 26.47 6.75 24.46
CA ILE A 5 26.44 7.73 23.38
C ILE A 5 26.64 7.02 22.03
N LEU A 6 27.59 6.08 21.95
CA LEU A 6 27.84 5.30 20.73
C LEU A 6 26.66 4.41 20.33
N MET A 7 25.99 3.78 21.31
CA MET A 7 24.77 2.99 21.05
C MET A 7 23.59 3.85 20.60
N SER A 8 23.44 5.06 21.15
CA SER A 8 22.38 6.00 20.72
C SER A 8 22.59 6.53 19.29
N LEU A 9 23.86 6.78 18.91
CA LEU A 9 24.25 7.13 17.54
C LEU A 9 23.97 5.97 16.56
N PHE A 10 24.25 4.73 16.98
CA PHE A 10 23.96 3.55 16.16
C PHE A 10 22.45 3.31 16.01
N ALA A 11 21.66 3.54 17.06
CA ALA A 11 20.21 3.44 17.01
C ALA A 11 19.57 4.50 16.10
N SER A 12 20.08 5.74 16.12
CA SER A 12 19.64 6.83 15.22
C SER A 12 19.96 6.53 13.75
N MET A 13 21.09 5.86 13.47
CA MET A 13 21.41 5.37 12.13
C MET A 13 20.41 4.28 11.67
N SER A 14 20.00 3.39 12.57
CA SER A 14 19.07 2.29 12.27
C SER A 14 17.64 2.77 11.96
N SER A 15 17.15 3.81 12.64
CA SER A 15 15.85 4.41 12.34
C SER A 15 15.82 5.10 10.98
N ALA A 16 16.90 5.81 10.61
CA ALA A 16 17.03 6.40 9.27
C ALA A 16 17.08 5.35 8.15
N VAL A 17 17.76 4.21 8.38
CA VAL A 17 17.77 3.08 7.44
C VAL A 17 16.38 2.43 7.31
N ARG A 18 15.58 2.39 8.38
CA ARG A 18 14.20 1.87 8.35
C ARG A 18 13.29 2.71 7.45
N ALA A 19 13.42 4.04 7.48
CA ALA A 19 12.62 4.96 6.67
C ALA A 19 12.86 4.80 5.16
N PHE A 20 13.97 4.18 4.74
CA PHE A 20 14.25 3.89 3.32
C PHE A 20 13.55 2.61 2.81
N ARG A 21 12.96 1.81 3.71
CA ARG A 21 12.38 0.50 3.40
C ARG A 21 10.85 0.48 3.36
N GLU A 22 10.19 1.58 3.68
CA GLU A 22 8.74 1.65 3.68
C GLU A 22 8.19 1.44 2.25
N ARG A 23 7.38 0.38 2.11
CA ARG A 23 6.70 0.02 0.87
C ARG A 23 5.21 0.24 1.07
N THR A 24 4.58 0.90 0.12
CA THR A 24 3.14 1.10 0.11
C THR A 24 2.53 0.20 -0.96
N PHE A 25 1.49 -0.50 -0.56
CA PHE A 25 0.67 -1.30 -1.44
C PHE A 25 -0.60 -0.52 -1.81
N ILE A 26 -0.87 -0.40 -3.10
CA ILE A 26 -2.00 0.36 -3.63
C ILE A 26 -2.76 -0.54 -4.59
N ILE A 27 -4.08 -0.62 -4.43
CA ILE A 27 -4.96 -1.33 -5.36
C ILE A 27 -5.83 -0.32 -6.08
N VAL A 28 -5.82 -0.38 -7.41
CA VAL A 28 -6.82 0.27 -8.25
C VAL A 28 -8.02 -0.67 -8.36
N LYS A 29 -9.18 -0.18 -7.88
CA LYS A 29 -10.49 -0.86 -7.98
C LYS A 29 -10.85 -1.19 -9.42
N PRO A 30 -11.74 -2.18 -9.66
CA PRO A 30 -12.08 -2.60 -11.02
C PRO A 30 -12.66 -1.47 -11.86
N ASP A 31 -13.46 -0.58 -11.26
CA ASP A 31 -13.98 0.63 -11.92
C ASP A 31 -12.86 1.55 -12.45
N GLY A 32 -11.79 1.75 -11.67
CA GLY A 32 -10.66 2.58 -12.07
C GLY A 32 -9.84 1.95 -13.20
N VAL A 33 -9.80 0.61 -13.25
CA VAL A 33 -9.16 -0.14 -14.34
C VAL A 33 -10.00 -0.04 -15.61
N GLN A 34 -11.31 -0.30 -15.52
CA GLN A 34 -12.24 -0.23 -16.65
C GLN A 34 -12.32 1.17 -17.27
N ARG A 35 -12.23 2.22 -16.45
CA ARG A 35 -12.22 3.61 -16.91
C ARG A 35 -10.85 4.10 -17.43
N GLY A 36 -9.83 3.25 -17.45
CA GLY A 36 -8.48 3.64 -17.88
C GLY A 36 -7.81 4.69 -16.98
N LEU A 37 -8.20 4.78 -15.70
CA LEU A 37 -7.67 5.79 -14.76
C LEU A 37 -6.28 5.43 -14.20
N ILE A 38 -5.75 4.27 -14.56
CA ILE A 38 -4.45 3.76 -14.09
C ILE A 38 -3.33 4.79 -14.32
N GLY A 39 -3.22 5.35 -15.52
CA GLY A 39 -2.18 6.33 -15.82
C GLY A 39 -2.28 7.58 -14.93
N LYS A 40 -3.49 8.09 -14.70
CA LYS A 40 -3.72 9.25 -13.82
C LYS A 40 -3.33 8.96 -12.37
N VAL A 41 -3.60 7.74 -11.91
CA VAL A 41 -3.23 7.28 -10.55
C VAL A 41 -1.72 7.18 -10.42
N VAL A 42 -1.05 6.48 -11.34
CA VAL A 42 0.41 6.31 -11.33
C VAL A 42 1.12 7.67 -11.41
N SER A 43 0.71 8.54 -12.33
CA SER A 43 1.32 9.87 -12.47
C SER A 43 1.18 10.73 -11.21
N ARG A 44 0.09 10.59 -10.43
CA ARG A 44 -0.04 11.29 -9.14
C ARG A 44 0.96 10.77 -8.12
N PHE A 45 1.15 9.46 -8.03
CA PHE A 45 2.12 8.88 -7.10
C PHE A 45 3.56 9.20 -7.48
N GLU A 46 3.89 9.17 -8.77
CA GLU A 46 5.22 9.55 -9.26
C GLU A 46 5.52 11.03 -9.01
N LYS A 47 4.54 11.92 -9.25
CA LYS A 47 4.67 13.36 -8.92
C LYS A 47 4.88 13.61 -7.43
N ASN A 48 4.27 12.79 -6.58
CA ASN A 48 4.46 12.86 -5.13
C ASN A 48 5.79 12.24 -4.67
N GLY A 49 6.65 11.80 -5.58
CA GLY A 49 7.97 11.26 -5.26
C GLY A 49 7.97 9.78 -4.87
N PHE A 50 6.89 9.05 -5.11
CA PHE A 50 6.92 7.60 -4.98
C PHE A 50 7.62 6.97 -6.18
N LYS A 51 8.51 6.02 -5.91
CA LYS A 51 9.15 5.21 -6.94
C LYS A 51 8.35 3.92 -7.12
N LEU A 52 7.87 3.68 -8.34
CA LEU A 52 7.26 2.41 -8.70
C LEU A 52 8.30 1.27 -8.61
N VAL A 53 7.92 0.17 -7.95
CA VAL A 53 8.76 -1.04 -7.83
C VAL A 53 8.17 -2.19 -8.63
N ALA A 54 6.86 -2.42 -8.51
CA ALA A 54 6.17 -3.50 -9.22
C ALA A 54 4.70 -3.14 -9.47
N MET A 55 4.17 -3.59 -10.60
CA MET A 55 2.74 -3.55 -10.90
C MET A 55 2.30 -4.92 -11.39
N LYS A 56 1.12 -5.35 -10.99
CA LYS A 56 0.54 -6.63 -11.43
C LYS A 56 -0.97 -6.52 -11.57
N PHE A 57 -1.47 -6.91 -12.74
CA PHE A 57 -2.90 -7.16 -12.91
C PHE A 57 -3.26 -8.48 -12.23
N LEU A 58 -4.32 -8.43 -11.43
CA LEU A 58 -4.77 -9.54 -10.62
C LEU A 58 -6.29 -9.65 -10.74
N GLN A 59 -6.77 -10.88 -10.88
CA GLN A 59 -8.17 -11.19 -10.63
C GLN A 59 -8.21 -11.89 -9.27
N ALA A 60 -8.80 -11.22 -8.27
CA ALA A 60 -8.79 -11.74 -6.91
C ALA A 60 -9.85 -12.84 -6.75
N THR A 61 -9.47 -13.94 -6.12
CA THR A 61 -10.42 -15.00 -5.73
C THR A 61 -11.20 -14.55 -4.50
N GLU A 62 -12.37 -15.18 -4.28
CA GLU A 62 -13.23 -14.85 -3.14
C GLU A 62 -12.51 -15.01 -1.81
N GLU A 63 -11.72 -16.07 -1.69
CA GLU A 63 -10.97 -16.42 -0.48
C GLU A 63 -9.94 -15.35 -0.14
N THR A 64 -9.18 -14.87 -1.13
CA THR A 64 -8.19 -13.80 -0.93
C THR A 64 -8.86 -12.50 -0.50
N LEU A 65 -10.01 -12.15 -1.09
CA LEU A 65 -10.75 -10.95 -0.72
C LEU A 65 -11.36 -11.04 0.68
N LYS A 66 -11.89 -12.21 1.06
CA LYS A 66 -12.42 -12.46 2.41
C LYS A 66 -11.34 -12.31 3.48
N LYS A 67 -10.13 -12.85 3.23
CA LYS A 67 -8.97 -12.67 4.12
C LYS A 67 -8.54 -11.21 4.18
N HIS A 68 -8.46 -10.53 3.03
CA HIS A 68 -8.05 -9.12 2.97
C HIS A 68 -9.02 -8.17 3.68
N TYR A 69 -10.32 -8.46 3.64
CA TYR A 69 -11.37 -7.67 4.27
C TYR A 69 -11.96 -8.32 5.52
N GLU A 70 -11.23 -9.23 6.18
CA GLU A 70 -11.73 -9.99 7.34
C GLU A 70 -12.28 -9.08 8.45
N GLU A 71 -11.62 -7.94 8.67
CA GLU A 71 -12.04 -6.90 9.63
C GLU A 71 -13.41 -6.28 9.29
N LEU A 72 -13.82 -6.31 8.02
CA LEU A 72 -15.10 -5.79 7.53
C LEU A 72 -16.19 -6.86 7.47
N SER A 73 -15.90 -8.11 7.86
CA SER A 73 -16.84 -9.23 7.81
C SER A 73 -18.15 -8.99 8.56
N GLN A 74 -18.11 -8.23 9.66
CA GLN A 74 -19.28 -7.92 10.47
C GLN A 74 -20.19 -6.83 9.86
N ARG A 75 -19.78 -6.22 8.74
CA ARG A 75 -20.57 -5.16 8.10
C ARG A 75 -21.60 -5.75 7.12
N PRO A 76 -22.83 -5.19 7.06
CA PRO A 76 -23.89 -5.73 6.20
C PRO A 76 -23.60 -5.64 4.70
N PHE A 77 -22.66 -4.78 4.29
CA PHE A 77 -22.24 -4.61 2.90
C PHE A 77 -21.06 -5.51 2.48
N PHE A 78 -20.52 -6.33 3.38
CA PHE A 78 -19.37 -7.21 3.11
C PHE A 78 -19.56 -8.13 1.89
N PRO A 79 -20.66 -8.89 1.75
CA PRO A 79 -20.85 -9.75 0.58
C PRO A 79 -20.97 -8.95 -0.73
N ALA A 80 -21.60 -7.78 -0.69
CA ALA A 80 -21.69 -6.89 -1.84
C ALA A 80 -20.32 -6.34 -2.25
N LEU A 81 -19.47 -6.00 -1.27
CA LEU A 81 -18.10 -5.54 -1.51
C LEU A 81 -17.24 -6.62 -2.17
N ILE A 82 -17.30 -7.86 -1.69
CA ILE A 82 -16.54 -8.97 -2.28
C ILE A 82 -16.98 -9.18 -3.72
N LYS A 83 -18.30 -9.26 -3.96
CA LYS A 83 -18.84 -9.44 -5.31
C LYS A 83 -18.39 -8.31 -6.24
N TYR A 84 -18.46 -7.06 -5.78
CA TYR A 84 -17.98 -5.89 -6.53
C TYR A 84 -16.50 -6.01 -6.90
N MET A 85 -15.64 -6.45 -5.97
CA MET A 85 -14.20 -6.60 -6.21
C MET A 85 -13.86 -7.79 -7.12
N GLN A 86 -14.70 -8.82 -7.16
CA GLN A 86 -14.54 -9.98 -8.05
C GLN A 86 -15.00 -9.72 -9.50
N MET A 87 -15.93 -8.81 -9.71
CA MET A 87 -16.54 -8.56 -11.03
C MET A 87 -15.58 -7.98 -12.06
N GLY A 88 -14.40 -7.50 -11.66
CA GLY A 88 -13.45 -6.91 -12.59
C GLY A 88 -12.01 -7.15 -12.21
N GLN A 89 -11.11 -6.80 -13.13
CA GLN A 89 -9.68 -6.92 -12.93
C GLN A 89 -9.18 -5.80 -12.03
N LEU A 90 -8.35 -6.17 -11.06
CA LEU A 90 -7.70 -5.26 -10.14
C LEU A 90 -6.27 -5.01 -10.64
N LEU A 91 -5.75 -3.83 -10.35
CA LEU A 91 -4.35 -3.54 -10.55
C LEU A 91 -3.70 -3.30 -9.19
N SER A 92 -2.75 -4.16 -8.86
CA SER A 92 -1.90 -4.00 -7.69
C SER A 92 -0.65 -3.22 -8.08
N TRP A 93 -0.33 -2.21 -7.29
CA TRP A 93 0.82 -1.34 -7.44
C TRP A 93 1.61 -1.35 -6.13
N PHE A 94 2.92 -1.53 -6.24
CA PHE A 94 3.86 -1.46 -5.14
C PHE A 94 4.83 -0.32 -5.38
N GLY A 95 4.84 0.64 -4.46
CA GLY A 95 5.75 1.77 -4.50
C GLY A 95 6.60 1.88 -3.24
N LYS A 96 7.76 2.51 -3.40
CA LYS A 96 8.58 2.98 -2.27
C LYS A 96 8.46 4.49 -2.19
N ALA A 97 8.12 5.01 -1.01
CA ALA A 97 8.19 6.44 -0.77
C ALA A 97 9.66 6.87 -0.74
N LYS A 98 9.98 8.04 -1.31
CA LYS A 98 11.20 8.76 -0.92
C LYS A 98 10.99 9.24 0.52
N THR A 99 11.99 9.08 1.38
CA THR A 99 12.04 9.32 2.84
C THR A 99 11.55 10.69 3.37
N LEU A 100 10.87 11.53 2.57
CA LEU A 100 10.45 12.89 2.94
C LEU A 100 8.93 13.11 3.12
N LEU A 101 8.09 12.07 3.13
CA LEU A 101 6.65 12.25 3.40
C LEU A 101 6.21 11.52 4.66
N LYS A 102 6.67 12.02 5.81
CA LYS A 102 6.03 11.79 7.11
C LYS A 102 5.05 12.93 7.44
N GLU A 103 4.20 13.31 6.49
CA GLU A 103 3.16 14.32 6.72
C GLU A 103 1.88 13.94 5.98
N ARG A 104 1.11 13.03 6.59
CA ARG A 104 -0.36 13.07 6.74
C ARG A 104 -0.80 11.73 7.28
N GLY A 105 -1.45 11.77 8.45
CA GLY A 105 -1.98 10.62 9.17
C GLY A 105 -3.11 9.90 8.44
N THR A 106 -2.81 9.26 7.34
CA THR A 106 -3.58 8.12 6.84
C THR A 106 -2.68 6.92 6.87
N SER A 107 -2.82 6.15 7.95
CA SER A 107 -2.30 4.79 8.07
C SER A 107 -2.91 3.93 6.97
N LEU A 108 -2.36 4.00 5.76
CA LEU A 108 -2.50 2.91 4.80
C LEU A 108 -1.53 1.85 5.28
N VAL A 109 -2.05 1.02 6.19
CA VAL A 109 -1.40 -0.17 6.73
C VAL A 109 -0.73 -0.90 5.56
N PRO A 110 0.56 -1.26 5.66
CA PRO A 110 1.16 -2.15 4.68
C PRO A 110 0.44 -3.49 4.81
N GLN A 111 -0.62 -3.66 4.02
CA GLN A 111 -1.32 -4.93 3.94
C GLN A 111 -0.46 -5.85 3.09
N THR A 112 0.38 -6.58 3.81
CA THR A 112 1.10 -7.76 3.34
C THR A 112 0.04 -8.81 3.04
N LEU A 113 0.01 -9.34 1.81
CA LEU A 113 -0.66 -10.60 1.53
C LEU A 113 0.04 -11.75 2.25
#